data_AF-A0A7Y3GS32-F1
#
_entry.id   AF-A0A7Y3GS32-F1
#
_cell.length_a   1.000
_cell.length_b   1.000
_cell.length_c   1.000
_cell.angle_alpha   90.00
_cell.angle_beta   90.00
_cell.angle_gamma   90.00
#
_symmetry.space_group_name_H-M   'P 1'
#
loop_
_entity.id
_entity.type
_entity.pdbx_description
1 polymer ?
#
loop_
_entity_poly.entity_id
_entity_poly.type
_entity_poly.pdbx_seq_one_letter_code
_entity_poly.pdbx_strand_id
1 'polypeptide(L)'
;MNFKIKLHHIRSVDKIESYWTKEDYIKLLELFDYTDAQNLPESELIEMLFMAITDFEPEEASEILLNYKLKDVLKEGQIKSLSHEMLTDKVAEEYPNIALHYPLFNINQLLYAAYNGKFPKTLASIIDIELHTDQEITVTKEIILRTISDLLSEKSLLKRLFNDQLDAETELKDAESIIWELTTTGDHTYQLISSDYWLNKEDFEIDEFKGILKEEEISHHKKTP
;
A
#
# COMPACT_ATOMS: atom_id res chain seq x y z
N MET A 1 24.73 8.61 11.99
CA MET A 1 23.76 9.71 12.20
C MET A 1 22.82 9.30 13.32
N ASN A 2 22.73 10.09 14.39
CA ASN A 2 21.79 9.77 15.48
C ASN A 2 20.38 10.13 15.03
N PHE A 3 19.43 9.26 15.38
CA PHE A 3 18.02 9.55 15.15
C PHE A 3 17.20 9.27 16.41
N LYS A 4 16.03 9.89 16.43
CA LYS A 4 14.98 9.61 17.40
C LYS A 4 13.68 9.43 16.63
N ILE A 5 13.10 8.24 16.71
CA ILE A 5 11.80 7.95 16.12
C ILE A 5 10.75 7.78 17.21
N LYS A 6 9.54 8.27 16.94
CA LYS A 6 8.39 8.12 17.81
C LYS A 6 7.14 7.76 16.99
N LEU A 7 6.44 6.73 17.41
CA LEU A 7 5.08 6.42 16.96
C LEU A 7 4.11 7.34 17.68
N HIS A 8 3.27 8.05 16.93
CA HIS A 8 2.17 8.84 17.50
C HIS A 8 0.85 8.09 17.43
N HIS A 9 0.55 7.52 16.27
CA HIS A 9 -0.73 6.85 16.05
C HIS A 9 -0.62 5.79 14.95
N ILE A 10 -1.38 4.71 15.11
CA ILE A 10 -1.56 3.69 14.10
C ILE A 10 -3.03 3.26 14.08
N ARG A 11 -3.60 3.16 12.88
CA ARG A 11 -4.96 2.68 12.66
C ARG A 11 -5.03 1.85 11.39
N SER A 12 -5.86 0.81 11.43
CA SER A 12 -6.22 0.03 10.25
C SER A 12 -7.41 0.68 9.55
N VAL A 13 -7.41 0.67 8.22
CA VAL A 13 -8.47 1.19 7.36
C VAL A 13 -8.81 0.21 6.26
N ASP A 14 -10.08 0.21 5.86
CA ASP A 14 -10.58 -0.60 4.74
C ASP A 14 -10.33 0.07 3.38
N LYS A 15 -10.12 1.40 3.33
CA LYS A 15 -10.00 2.15 2.07
C LYS A 15 -8.94 3.23 2.14
N ILE A 16 -8.28 3.47 1.01
CA ILE A 16 -7.37 4.59 0.77
C ILE A 16 -8.07 5.54 -0.21
N GLU A 17 -8.47 6.71 0.27
CA GLU A 17 -9.34 7.62 -0.49
C GLU A 17 -8.65 8.26 -1.70
N SER A 18 -7.32 8.35 -1.71
CA SER A 18 -6.52 9.01 -2.75
C SER A 18 -6.25 8.15 -3.98
N TYR A 19 -6.47 6.83 -3.93
CA TYR A 19 -6.00 5.92 -4.99
C TYR A 19 -6.83 6.00 -6.27
N TRP A 20 -8.15 5.99 -6.15
CA TRP A 20 -9.07 6.04 -7.29
C TRP A 20 -9.49 7.47 -7.56
N THR A 21 -9.17 7.99 -8.75
CA THR A 21 -9.58 9.35 -9.13
C THR A 21 -10.97 9.38 -9.75
N LYS A 22 -11.52 10.58 -9.90
CA LYS A 22 -12.76 10.80 -10.65
C LYS A 22 -12.67 10.25 -12.08
N GLU A 23 -11.56 10.50 -12.77
CA GLU A 23 -11.33 9.99 -14.12
C GLU A 23 -11.25 8.47 -14.16
N ASP A 24 -10.71 7.84 -13.11
CA ASP A 24 -10.75 6.38 -12.99
C ASP A 24 -12.19 5.89 -12.91
N TYR A 25 -13.01 6.46 -12.03
CA TYR A 25 -14.41 6.03 -11.89
C TYR A 25 -15.19 6.16 -13.20
N ILE A 26 -14.99 7.26 -13.93
CA ILE A 26 -15.65 7.46 -15.22
C ILE A 26 -15.22 6.42 -16.26
N LYS A 27 -13.91 6.16 -16.39
CA LYS A 27 -13.40 5.15 -17.33
C LYS A 27 -13.84 3.74 -16.94
N LEU A 28 -13.89 3.43 -15.65
CA LEU A 28 -14.37 2.15 -15.16
C LEU A 28 -15.85 1.98 -15.49
N LEU A 29 -16.68 3.00 -15.26
CA LEU A 29 -18.09 2.98 -15.66
C LEU A 29 -18.24 2.68 -17.16
N GLU A 30 -17.44 3.33 -18.03
CA GLU A 30 -17.43 3.04 -19.46
C GLU A 30 -17.03 1.59 -19.77
N LEU A 31 -16.09 1.01 -19.03
CA LEU A 31 -15.68 -0.39 -19.16
C LEU A 31 -16.74 -1.38 -18.64
N PHE A 32 -17.61 -0.95 -17.73
CA PHE A 32 -18.78 -1.68 -17.26
C PHE A 32 -20.06 -1.29 -18.02
N ASP A 33 -19.91 -0.93 -19.30
CA ASP A 33 -21.00 -0.62 -20.24
C ASP A 33 -21.90 0.58 -19.87
N TYR A 34 -21.47 1.44 -18.94
CA TYR A 34 -22.15 2.69 -18.59
C TYR A 34 -21.59 3.89 -19.36
N THR A 35 -22.32 4.34 -20.38
CA THR A 35 -21.81 5.31 -21.39
C THR A 35 -22.02 6.79 -21.04
N ASP A 36 -22.77 7.12 -19.99
CA ASP A 36 -23.11 8.52 -19.62
C ASP A 36 -22.38 9.02 -18.35
N ALA A 37 -21.27 8.38 -17.98
CA ALA A 37 -20.54 8.65 -16.73
C ALA A 37 -20.04 10.10 -16.60
N GLN A 38 -19.70 10.74 -17.71
CA GLN A 38 -19.18 12.11 -17.75
C GLN A 38 -20.20 13.15 -17.24
N ASN A 39 -21.50 12.84 -17.34
CA ASN A 39 -22.57 13.75 -16.94
C ASN A 39 -23.05 13.52 -15.50
N LEU A 40 -22.51 12.52 -14.80
CA LEU A 40 -22.88 12.23 -13.43
C LEU A 40 -22.25 13.22 -12.43
N PRO A 41 -22.98 13.59 -11.37
CA PRO A 41 -22.40 14.21 -10.20
C PRO A 41 -21.32 13.32 -9.59
N GLU A 42 -20.24 13.94 -9.10
CA GLU A 42 -19.11 13.22 -8.52
C GLU A 42 -19.49 12.37 -7.30
N SER A 43 -20.47 12.84 -6.53
CA SER A 43 -21.04 12.11 -5.40
C SER A 43 -21.76 10.81 -5.80
N GLU A 44 -22.19 10.69 -7.05
CA GLU A 44 -22.96 9.54 -7.55
C GLU A 44 -22.07 8.52 -8.30
N LEU A 45 -20.85 8.91 -8.68
CA LEU A 45 -19.97 8.06 -9.49
C LEU A 45 -19.66 6.71 -8.83
N ILE A 46 -19.36 6.71 -7.54
CA ILE A 46 -19.00 5.47 -6.82
C ILE A 46 -20.21 4.55 -6.66
N GLU A 47 -21.38 5.10 -6.35
CA GLU A 47 -22.62 4.33 -6.22
C GLU A 47 -23.02 3.72 -7.57
N MET A 48 -22.93 4.51 -8.65
CA MET A 48 -23.16 4.02 -10.00
C MET A 48 -22.17 2.94 -10.39
N LEU A 49 -20.89 3.11 -10.06
CA LEU A 49 -19.86 2.13 -10.36
C LEU A 49 -20.11 0.81 -9.65
N PHE A 50 -20.54 0.84 -8.39
CA PHE A 50 -20.92 -0.38 -7.67
C PHE A 50 -22.09 -1.10 -8.33
N MET A 51 -23.13 -0.38 -8.75
CA MET A 51 -24.25 -0.98 -9.48
C MET A 51 -23.77 -1.64 -10.78
N ALA A 52 -22.97 -0.93 -11.58
CA ALA A 52 -22.45 -1.44 -12.85
C ALA A 52 -21.53 -2.66 -12.65
N ILE A 53 -20.68 -2.67 -11.61
CA ILE A 53 -19.85 -3.82 -11.25
C ILE A 53 -20.72 -5.05 -10.94
N THR A 54 -21.78 -4.87 -10.15
CA THR A 54 -22.61 -5.99 -9.69
C THR A 54 -23.47 -6.63 -10.77
N ASP A 55 -23.56 -6.04 -11.97
CA ASP A 55 -24.20 -6.64 -13.14
C ASP A 55 -23.33 -7.73 -13.80
N PHE A 56 -22.06 -7.85 -13.40
CA PHE A 56 -21.10 -8.84 -13.88
C PHE A 56 -20.83 -9.93 -12.83
N GLU A 57 -20.37 -11.11 -13.28
CA GLU A 57 -19.85 -12.09 -12.33
C GLU A 57 -18.56 -11.56 -11.67
N PRO A 58 -18.27 -11.90 -10.40
CA PRO A 58 -17.16 -11.32 -9.66
C PRO A 58 -15.80 -11.47 -10.33
N GLU A 59 -15.52 -12.64 -10.92
CA GLU A 59 -14.29 -12.90 -11.65
C GLU A 59 -14.17 -12.03 -12.91
N GLU A 60 -15.29 -11.74 -13.59
CA GLU A 60 -15.33 -10.87 -14.77
C GLU A 60 -15.07 -9.42 -14.36
N ALA A 61 -15.74 -8.95 -13.30
CA ALA A 61 -15.49 -7.61 -12.76
C ALA A 61 -14.05 -7.43 -12.25
N SER A 62 -13.51 -8.46 -11.59
CA SER A 62 -12.12 -8.48 -11.16
C SER A 62 -11.16 -8.42 -12.35
N GLU A 63 -11.43 -9.18 -13.41
CA GLU A 63 -10.63 -9.15 -14.64
C GLU A 63 -10.63 -7.77 -15.31
N ILE A 64 -11.78 -7.08 -15.35
CA ILE A 64 -11.90 -5.72 -15.88
C ILE A 64 -11.02 -4.74 -15.09
N LEU A 65 -11.11 -4.74 -13.76
CA LEU A 65 -10.33 -3.83 -12.90
C LEU A 65 -8.83 -4.12 -12.95
N LEU A 66 -8.44 -5.40 -12.95
CA LEU A 66 -7.05 -5.82 -13.12
C LEU A 66 -6.51 -5.37 -14.47
N ASN A 67 -7.26 -5.53 -15.56
CA ASN A 67 -6.86 -5.01 -16.86
C ASN A 67 -6.71 -3.49 -16.86
N TYR A 68 -7.62 -2.78 -16.19
CA TYR A 68 -7.56 -1.32 -16.13
C TYR A 68 -6.26 -0.78 -15.49
N LYS A 69 -5.82 -1.38 -14.37
CA LYS A 69 -4.62 -0.91 -13.64
C LYS A 69 -3.32 -1.65 -13.99
N LEU A 70 -3.38 -2.91 -14.40
CA LEU A 70 -2.21 -3.81 -14.43
C LEU A 70 -1.89 -4.42 -15.80
N LYS A 71 -2.61 -4.09 -16.88
CA LYS A 71 -2.33 -4.61 -18.24
C LYS A 71 -0.91 -4.35 -18.76
N ASP A 72 -0.27 -3.28 -18.27
CA ASP A 72 1.10 -2.93 -18.69
C ASP A 72 2.17 -3.71 -17.91
N VAL A 73 1.78 -4.43 -16.85
CA VAL A 73 2.67 -5.18 -15.96
C VAL A 73 2.41 -6.68 -16.01
N LEU A 74 1.15 -7.08 -16.17
CA LEU A 74 0.71 -8.48 -16.20
C LEU A 74 0.19 -8.85 -17.59
N LYS A 75 0.49 -10.09 -18.00
CA LYS A 75 -0.07 -10.67 -19.24
C LYS A 75 -1.53 -11.04 -19.03
N GLU A 76 -2.30 -11.07 -20.12
CA GLU A 76 -3.73 -11.47 -20.14
C GLU A 76 -3.99 -12.77 -19.37
N GLY A 77 -3.20 -13.82 -19.62
CA GLY A 77 -3.35 -15.09 -18.89
C GLY A 77 -3.06 -14.98 -17.39
N GLN A 78 -2.18 -14.08 -16.96
CA GLN A 78 -1.93 -13.84 -15.53
C GLN A 78 -3.08 -13.06 -14.90
N ILE A 79 -3.62 -12.07 -15.60
CA ILE A 79 -4.78 -11.30 -15.14
C ILE A 79 -5.99 -12.22 -14.97
N LYS A 80 -6.24 -13.11 -15.93
CA LYS A 80 -7.32 -14.09 -15.85
C LYS A 80 -7.15 -15.09 -14.72
N SER A 81 -5.94 -15.60 -14.47
CA SER A 81 -5.71 -16.44 -13.29
C SER A 81 -5.96 -15.66 -12.00
N LEU A 82 -5.42 -14.44 -11.94
CA LEU A 82 -5.50 -13.60 -10.75
C LEU A 82 -6.93 -13.17 -10.41
N SER A 83 -7.78 -12.92 -11.42
CA SER A 83 -9.18 -12.58 -11.19
C SER A 83 -9.97 -13.69 -10.51
N HIS A 84 -9.61 -14.95 -10.74
CA HIS A 84 -10.15 -16.09 -10.01
C HIS A 84 -9.53 -16.25 -8.62
N GLU A 85 -8.21 -16.11 -8.50
CA GLU A 85 -7.48 -16.23 -7.21
C GLU A 85 -7.96 -15.19 -6.19
N MET A 86 -8.27 -13.96 -6.64
CA MET A 86 -8.77 -12.86 -5.80
C MET A 86 -10.06 -13.20 -5.03
N LEU A 87 -10.83 -14.20 -5.44
CA LEU A 87 -12.06 -14.60 -4.74
C LEU A 87 -11.79 -15.44 -3.49
N THR A 88 -10.64 -16.12 -3.42
CA THR A 88 -10.32 -17.03 -2.32
C THR A 88 -9.13 -16.57 -1.51
N ASP A 89 -8.12 -16.01 -2.17
CA ASP A 89 -6.82 -15.76 -1.58
C ASP A 89 -6.62 -14.27 -1.34
N LYS A 90 -5.86 -13.94 -0.30
CA LYS A 90 -5.51 -12.54 0.00
C LYS A 90 -4.35 -12.09 -0.87
N VAL A 91 -4.55 -12.03 -2.18
CA VAL A 91 -3.47 -11.73 -3.14
C VAL A 91 -2.82 -10.36 -2.90
N ALA A 92 -3.52 -9.40 -2.28
CA ALA A 92 -2.93 -8.13 -1.86
C ALA A 92 -1.87 -8.25 -0.75
N GLU A 93 -1.77 -9.41 -0.10
CA GLU A 93 -0.81 -9.76 0.95
C GLU A 93 0.12 -10.92 0.51
N GLU A 94 -0.40 -11.83 -0.33
CA GLU A 94 0.24 -13.11 -0.65
C GLU A 94 0.85 -13.16 -2.06
N TYR A 95 0.58 -12.18 -2.93
CA TYR A 95 1.10 -12.22 -4.30
C TYR A 95 2.64 -12.18 -4.30
N PRO A 96 3.34 -13.02 -5.09
CA PRO A 96 4.80 -13.14 -5.01
C PRO A 96 5.56 -11.84 -5.30
N ASN A 97 5.04 -11.00 -6.18
CA ASN A 97 5.60 -9.69 -6.44
C ASN A 97 4.95 -8.64 -5.52
N ILE A 98 5.63 -8.29 -4.44
CA ILE A 98 5.11 -7.34 -3.44
C ILE A 98 4.84 -5.94 -4.00
N ALA A 99 5.45 -5.56 -5.13
CA ALA A 99 5.16 -4.29 -5.80
C ALA A 99 3.71 -4.20 -6.30
N LEU A 100 3.04 -5.35 -6.46
CA LEU A 100 1.63 -5.41 -6.85
C LEU A 100 0.67 -5.39 -5.66
N HIS A 101 1.16 -5.48 -4.42
CA HIS A 101 0.28 -5.48 -3.24
C HIS A 101 -0.56 -4.22 -3.15
N TYR A 102 0.01 -3.04 -3.44
CA TYR A 102 -0.73 -1.78 -3.40
C TYR A 102 -1.89 -1.71 -4.41
N PRO A 103 -1.68 -1.91 -5.72
CA PRO A 103 -2.80 -1.91 -6.67
C PRO A 103 -3.79 -3.04 -6.39
N LEU A 104 -3.33 -4.24 -6.00
CA LEU A 104 -4.21 -5.36 -5.68
C LEU A 104 -5.08 -5.07 -4.45
N PHE A 105 -4.54 -4.42 -3.42
CA PHE A 105 -5.33 -3.96 -2.27
C PHE A 105 -6.48 -3.06 -2.72
N ASN A 106 -6.19 -2.03 -3.52
CA ASN A 106 -7.21 -1.06 -3.92
C ASN A 106 -8.28 -1.64 -4.86
N ILE A 107 -7.91 -2.57 -5.73
CA ILE A 107 -8.85 -3.32 -6.57
C ILE A 107 -9.72 -4.22 -5.69
N ASN A 108 -9.10 -4.98 -4.78
CA ASN A 108 -9.81 -5.86 -3.86
C ASN A 108 -10.82 -5.11 -3.00
N GLN A 109 -10.50 -3.92 -2.49
CA GLN A 109 -11.41 -3.14 -1.64
C GLN A 109 -12.61 -2.59 -2.42
N LEU A 110 -12.41 -2.17 -3.67
CA LEU A 110 -13.50 -1.75 -4.54
C LEU A 110 -14.47 -2.92 -4.81
N LEU A 111 -13.93 -4.11 -5.10
CA LEU A 111 -14.71 -5.34 -5.31
C LEU A 111 -15.37 -5.85 -4.03
N TYR A 112 -14.66 -5.82 -2.91
CA TYR A 112 -15.17 -6.16 -1.58
C TYR A 112 -16.41 -5.32 -1.26
N ALA A 113 -16.33 -4.01 -1.48
CA ALA A 113 -17.44 -3.09 -1.26
C ALA A 113 -18.61 -3.37 -2.22
N ALA A 114 -18.34 -3.50 -3.52
CA ALA A 114 -19.38 -3.73 -4.53
C ALA A 114 -20.16 -5.03 -4.29
N TYR A 115 -19.46 -6.12 -3.93
CA TYR A 115 -20.06 -7.45 -3.72
C TYR A 115 -20.35 -7.77 -2.26
N ASN A 116 -20.43 -6.77 -1.37
CA ASN A 116 -20.78 -6.96 0.04
C ASN A 116 -19.94 -8.04 0.75
N GLY A 117 -18.63 -8.04 0.51
CA GLY A 117 -17.67 -8.91 1.18
C GLY A 117 -17.45 -10.28 0.55
N LYS A 118 -17.82 -10.47 -0.73
CA LYS A 118 -17.51 -11.71 -1.48
C LYS A 118 -16.01 -11.94 -1.68
N PHE A 119 -15.23 -10.87 -1.79
CA PHE A 119 -13.77 -10.92 -1.84
C PHE A 119 -13.18 -10.98 -0.43
N PRO A 120 -11.96 -11.52 -0.23
CA PRO A 120 -11.32 -11.54 1.08
C PRO A 120 -11.11 -10.14 1.64
N LYS A 121 -11.35 -9.97 2.94
CA LYS A 121 -11.08 -8.70 3.63
C LYS A 121 -9.57 -8.54 3.84
N THR A 122 -9.03 -7.44 3.33
CA THR A 122 -7.67 -6.96 3.61
C THR A 122 -7.74 -5.59 4.29
N LEU A 123 -6.64 -5.15 4.91
CA LEU A 123 -6.58 -3.88 5.61
C LEU A 123 -5.28 -3.15 5.24
N ALA A 124 -5.34 -1.82 5.27
CA ALA A 124 -4.15 -0.98 5.22
C ALA A 124 -3.94 -0.32 6.59
N SER A 125 -2.69 -0.07 6.93
CA SER A 125 -2.32 0.70 8.12
C SER A 125 -1.94 2.11 7.74
N ILE A 126 -2.53 3.08 8.42
CA ILE A 126 -2.07 4.48 8.41
C ILE A 126 -1.33 4.74 9.71
N ILE A 127 -0.05 5.07 9.58
CA ILE A 127 0.88 5.22 10.69
C ILE A 127 1.41 6.65 10.68
N ASP A 128 1.25 7.33 11.80
CA ASP A 128 1.71 8.68 12.03
C ASP A 128 2.94 8.61 12.95
N ILE A 129 4.09 9.07 12.45
CA ILE A 129 5.37 9.02 13.15
C ILE A 129 6.04 10.39 13.20
N GLU A 130 7.00 10.52 14.10
CA GLU A 130 7.92 11.63 14.17
C GLU A 130 9.36 11.10 14.14
N LEU A 131 10.17 11.65 13.24
CA LEU A 131 11.56 11.25 13.04
C LEU A 131 12.46 12.48 13.10
N HIS A 132 13.30 12.54 14.13
CA HIS A 132 14.35 13.55 14.28
C HIS A 132 15.69 12.93 13.93
N THR A 133 16.51 13.67 13.19
CA THR A 133 17.88 13.31 12.85
C THR A 133 18.81 14.43 13.26
N ASP A 134 20.04 14.09 13.70
CA ASP A 134 21.05 15.08 14.06
C ASP A 134 21.71 15.76 12.85
N GLN A 135 21.32 15.35 11.64
CA GLN A 135 21.76 15.89 10.35
C GLN A 135 20.55 16.05 9.43
N GLU A 136 20.59 17.04 8.54
CA GLU A 136 19.56 17.24 7.53
C GLU A 136 19.71 16.20 6.41
N ILE A 137 18.67 15.40 6.20
CA ILE A 137 18.62 14.35 5.18
C ILE A 137 17.28 14.37 4.47
N THR A 138 17.25 13.82 3.25
CA THR A 138 15.99 13.44 2.60
C THR A 138 15.48 12.16 3.24
N VAL A 139 14.32 12.21 3.89
CA VAL A 139 13.67 11.03 4.46
C VAL A 139 13.01 10.21 3.35
N THR A 140 13.48 8.97 3.18
CA THR A 140 13.01 8.02 2.18
C THR A 140 12.21 6.90 2.86
N LYS A 141 11.46 6.11 2.08
CA LYS A 141 10.77 4.92 2.61
C LYS A 141 11.74 3.92 3.22
N GLU A 142 12.93 3.75 2.66
CA GLU A 142 13.99 2.93 3.24
C GLU A 142 14.41 3.44 4.64
N ILE A 143 14.67 4.74 4.79
CA ILE A 143 15.03 5.33 6.09
C ILE A 143 13.89 5.14 7.09
N ILE A 144 12.64 5.37 6.68
CA ILE A 144 11.48 5.11 7.54
C ILE A 144 11.42 3.64 7.94
N LEU A 145 11.62 2.70 7.01
CA LEU A 145 11.49 1.28 7.29
C LEU A 145 12.58 0.77 8.26
N ARG A 146 13.82 1.23 8.11
CA ARG A 146 14.94 0.92 9.02
C ARG A 146 14.73 1.52 10.41
N THR A 147 14.26 2.76 10.49
CA THR A 147 14.04 3.41 11.79
C THR A 147 12.79 2.89 12.49
N ILE A 148 11.72 2.60 11.76
CA ILE A 148 10.47 2.06 12.33
C ILE A 148 10.64 0.61 12.79
N SER A 149 11.55 -0.17 12.18
CA SER A 149 11.80 -1.53 12.64
C SER A 149 12.28 -1.59 14.08
N ASP A 150 12.97 -0.58 14.60
CA ASP A 150 13.37 -0.53 16.01
C ASP A 150 12.19 -0.40 16.98
N LEU A 151 11.02 0.03 16.50
CA LEU A 151 9.78 0.07 17.29
C LEU A 151 9.03 -1.27 17.31
N LEU A 152 9.36 -2.16 16.37
CA LEU A 152 8.64 -3.42 16.18
C LEU A 152 9.16 -4.53 17.09
N SER A 153 8.26 -5.40 17.51
CA SER A 153 8.62 -6.66 18.15
C SER A 153 9.35 -7.60 17.19
N GLU A 154 10.18 -8.49 17.73
CA GLU A 154 10.85 -9.57 16.98
C GLU A 154 9.88 -10.53 16.27
N LYS A 155 8.60 -10.51 16.65
CA LYS A 155 7.56 -11.33 16.03
C LYS A 155 6.97 -10.71 14.76
N SER A 156 7.19 -9.40 14.56
CA SER A 156 6.66 -8.68 13.40
C SER A 156 7.08 -9.36 12.10
N LEU A 157 6.16 -9.41 11.14
CA LEU A 157 6.44 -10.04 9.85
C LEU A 157 7.62 -9.36 9.15
N LEU A 158 7.67 -8.02 9.21
CA LEU A 158 8.74 -7.23 8.62
C LEU A 158 10.11 -7.71 9.10
N LYS A 159 10.33 -7.78 10.43
CA LYS A 159 11.61 -8.27 10.97
C LYS A 159 11.87 -9.71 10.55
N ARG A 160 10.90 -10.61 10.66
CA ARG A 160 11.08 -12.03 10.33
C ARG A 160 11.53 -12.26 8.87
N LEU A 161 11.10 -11.42 7.94
CA LEU A 161 11.41 -11.57 6.52
C LEU A 161 12.59 -10.70 6.05
N PHE A 162 12.82 -9.55 6.69
CA PHE A 162 13.78 -8.55 6.23
C PHE A 162 14.87 -8.21 7.25
N ASN A 163 15.04 -8.99 8.33
CA ASN A 163 16.00 -8.70 9.40
C ASN A 163 17.40 -8.35 8.85
N ASP A 164 17.93 -9.21 7.97
CA ASP A 164 19.26 -9.04 7.42
C ASP A 164 19.36 -7.77 6.55
N GLN A 165 18.31 -7.47 5.78
CA GLN A 165 18.27 -6.33 4.88
C GLN A 165 18.07 -5.00 5.61
N LEU A 166 17.35 -5.00 6.75
CA LEU A 166 17.16 -3.83 7.61
C LEU A 166 18.47 -3.35 8.25
N ASP A 167 19.42 -4.27 8.48
CA ASP A 167 20.76 -3.98 9.01
C ASP A 167 21.87 -3.91 7.94
N ALA A 168 21.54 -4.28 6.70
CA ALA A 168 22.51 -4.36 5.61
C ALA A 168 22.92 -2.99 5.08
N GLU A 169 24.18 -2.89 4.65
CA GLU A 169 24.71 -1.76 3.87
C GLU A 169 24.19 -1.71 2.42
N THR A 170 23.33 -2.64 2.02
CA THR A 170 22.73 -2.65 0.68
C THR A 170 21.37 -1.98 0.68
N GLU A 171 21.04 -1.31 -0.41
CA GLU A 171 19.74 -0.67 -0.63
C GLU A 171 18.57 -1.63 -0.42
N LEU A 172 17.65 -1.26 0.47
CA LEU A 172 16.40 -1.98 0.71
C LEU A 172 15.34 -1.58 -0.32
N LYS A 173 15.47 -2.12 -1.54
CA LYS A 173 14.57 -1.81 -2.66
C LYS A 173 13.10 -2.12 -2.39
N ASP A 174 12.85 -3.14 -1.56
CA ASP A 174 11.51 -3.58 -1.18
C ASP A 174 10.76 -2.52 -0.35
N ALA A 175 11.46 -1.54 0.23
CA ALA A 175 10.83 -0.45 0.98
C ALA A 175 9.80 0.32 0.15
N GLU A 176 10.02 0.46 -1.17
CA GLU A 176 9.07 1.10 -2.08
C GLU A 176 7.75 0.35 -2.23
N SER A 177 7.77 -0.97 -1.99
CA SER A 177 6.61 -1.86 -2.09
C SER A 177 5.96 -2.15 -0.74
N ILE A 178 6.73 -2.08 0.36
CA ILE A 178 6.23 -2.25 1.72
C ILE A 178 5.53 -0.97 2.19
N ILE A 179 6.16 0.19 2.00
CA ILE A 179 5.52 1.48 2.28
C ILE A 179 4.90 1.97 0.97
N TRP A 180 3.58 1.98 0.90
CA TRP A 180 2.85 2.36 -0.31
C TRP A 180 2.90 3.88 -0.53
N GLU A 181 2.58 4.63 0.52
CA GLU A 181 2.62 6.09 0.51
C GLU A 181 3.45 6.61 1.68
N LEU A 182 4.19 7.68 1.45
CA LEU A 182 4.93 8.41 2.48
C LEU A 182 4.71 9.91 2.24
N THR A 183 4.07 10.56 3.20
CA THR A 183 3.74 11.99 3.14
C THR A 183 4.39 12.72 4.31
N THR A 184 5.02 13.85 4.04
CA THR A 184 5.51 14.77 5.08
C THR A 184 4.35 15.64 5.55
N THR A 185 4.02 15.60 6.84
CA THR A 185 2.89 16.33 7.44
C THR A 185 3.32 17.55 8.27
N GLY A 186 4.62 17.72 8.50
CA GLY A 186 5.24 18.81 9.26
C GLY A 186 6.77 18.68 9.24
N ASP A 187 7.49 19.50 10.02
CA ASP A 187 8.95 19.59 9.96
C ASP A 187 9.68 18.26 10.23
N HIS A 188 9.12 17.39 11.07
CA HIS A 188 9.68 16.09 11.44
C HIS A 188 8.61 14.99 11.54
N THR A 189 7.41 15.27 11.04
CA THR A 189 6.27 14.36 11.15
C THR A 189 5.91 13.79 9.79
N TYR A 190 5.67 12.48 9.78
CA TYR A 190 5.42 11.73 8.56
C TYR A 190 4.18 10.86 8.76
N GLN A 191 3.38 10.75 7.71
CA GLN A 191 2.34 9.75 7.60
C GLN A 191 2.75 8.74 6.54
N LEU A 192 2.73 7.46 6.90
CA LEU A 192 2.93 6.38 5.96
C LEU A 192 1.69 5.50 5.87
N ILE A 193 1.46 4.95 4.68
CA ILE A 193 0.44 3.94 4.42
C ILE A 193 1.14 2.66 3.98
N SER A 194 0.77 1.55 4.59
CA SER A 194 1.28 0.20 4.27
C SER A 194 0.15 -0.82 4.36
N SER A 195 0.41 -2.07 3.97
CA SER A 195 -0.50 -3.17 4.28
C SER A 195 -0.52 -3.43 5.78
N ASP A 196 -1.68 -3.69 6.35
CA ASP A 196 -1.82 -4.13 7.74
C ASP A 196 -1.10 -5.49 7.96
N TYR A 197 -0.93 -6.27 6.89
CA TYR A 197 -0.10 -7.49 6.88
C TYR A 197 1.38 -7.22 7.17
N TRP A 198 1.91 -6.07 6.71
CA TRP A 198 3.32 -5.71 6.92
C TRP A 198 3.55 -5.02 8.26
N LEU A 199 2.66 -4.10 8.60
CA LEU A 199 2.77 -3.21 9.75
C LEU A 199 1.39 -2.98 10.36
N ASN A 200 0.99 -3.74 11.37
CA ASN A 200 -0.22 -3.48 12.15
C ASN A 200 0.12 -3.02 13.56
N LYS A 201 -0.90 -2.64 14.32
CA LYS A 201 -0.74 -2.15 15.70
C LYS A 201 -0.11 -3.17 16.64
N GLU A 202 -0.34 -4.46 16.43
CA GLU A 202 0.17 -5.52 17.29
C GLU A 202 1.66 -5.81 17.06
N ASP A 203 2.21 -5.35 15.92
CA ASP A 203 3.63 -5.46 15.63
C ASP A 203 4.50 -4.51 16.46
N PHE A 204 3.95 -3.38 16.91
CA PHE A 204 4.69 -2.36 17.68
C PHE A 204 4.80 -2.74 19.16
N GLU A 205 6.02 -2.78 19.68
CA GLU A 205 6.31 -3.12 21.08
C GLU A 205 6.62 -1.88 21.92
N ILE A 206 7.22 -0.85 21.30
CA ILE A 206 7.56 0.42 21.93
C ILE A 206 7.17 1.59 21.03
N ASP A 207 6.89 2.73 21.65
CA ASP A 207 6.43 3.93 20.93
C ASP A 207 7.56 4.92 20.62
N GLU A 208 8.75 4.75 21.19
CA GLU A 208 9.88 5.67 21.01
C GLU A 208 11.21 4.94 21.08
N PHE A 209 12.12 5.27 20.17
CA PHE A 209 13.48 4.73 20.14
C PHE A 209 14.50 5.80 19.76
N LYS A 210 15.75 5.61 20.21
CA LYS A 210 16.91 6.41 19.83
C LYS A 210 18.00 5.47 19.34
N GLY A 211 18.45 5.68 18.11
CA GLY A 211 19.39 4.80 17.45
C GLY A 211 20.41 5.56 16.61
N ILE A 212 21.19 4.79 15.87
CA ILE A 212 22.21 5.29 14.95
C ILE A 212 21.96 4.64 13.59
N LEU A 213 21.69 5.46 12.58
CA LEU A 213 21.76 5.04 11.17
C LEU A 213 23.19 5.21 10.67
N LYS A 214 23.72 4.19 10.01
CA LYS A 214 25.04 4.20 9.36
C LYS A 214 24.95 5.00 8.05
N GLU A 215 26.09 5.55 7.60
CA GLU A 215 26.11 6.41 6.40
C GLU A 215 25.83 5.62 5.12
N GLU A 216 26.22 4.35 5.12
CA GLU A 216 25.95 3.39 4.07
C GLU A 216 24.44 3.20 3.88
N GLU A 217 23.66 3.13 4.97
CA GLU A 217 22.21 2.90 5.00
C GLU A 217 21.39 4.11 4.49
N ILE A 218 22.03 5.26 4.28
CA ILE A 218 21.37 6.54 3.91
C ILE A 218 21.74 6.95 2.47
N SER A 219 22.91 6.54 1.98
CA SER A 219 23.56 7.17 0.81
C SER A 219 23.27 6.49 -0.54
N HIS A 220 22.39 5.49 -0.58
CA HIS A 220 22.09 4.75 -1.81
C HIS A 220 21.54 5.62 -2.94
N HIS A 221 20.67 6.58 -2.62
CA HIS A 221 20.05 7.45 -3.63
C HIS A 221 20.90 8.68 -4.00
N LYS A 222 22.09 8.85 -3.42
CA LYS A 222 23.05 9.91 -3.81
C LYS A 222 23.93 9.52 -5.00
N LYS A 223 23.79 8.30 -5.53
CA LYS A 223 24.56 7.78 -6.67
C LYS A 223 23.71 7.76 -7.94
N THR A 224 23.51 8.92 -8.56
CA THR A 224 23.20 8.99 -10.00
C THR A 224 23.84 10.25 -10.56
N PRO A 225 24.87 10.15 -11.43
CA PRO A 225 25.34 11.28 -12.22
C PRO A 225 24.35 11.66 -13.32
#